data_AF-A0A0R2B8C0-F1
#
_entry.id   AF-A0A0R2B8C0-F1
#
_cell.length_a   1.000
_cell.length_b   1.000
_cell.length_c   1.000
_cell.angle_alpha   90.00
_cell.angle_beta   90.00
_cell.angle_gamma   90.00
#
_symmetry.space_group_name_H-M   'P 1'
#
loop_
_entity.id
_entity.type
_entity.pdbx_description
1 polymer ?
#
loop_
_entity_poly.entity_id
_entity_poly.type
_entity_poly.pdbx_seq_one_letter_code
_entity_poly.pdbx_strand_id
1 'polypeptide(L)'
;MKKMERRKPRRNEEKKIEISAKGKPFVPGTHVKFVYHRHHYKGTIEKQLRNSAIIIFDPEFENTVTAIELKQKIVISYSKMQVIK
;
A
#
# COMPACT_ATOMS: atom_id res chain seq x y z
N MET A 1 -13.26 -23.25 47.99
CA MET A 1 -13.67 -23.09 46.58
C MET A 1 -13.05 -21.82 46.00
N LYS A 2 -12.12 -21.91 45.05
CA LYS A 2 -11.64 -20.77 44.26
C LYS A 2 -11.81 -21.12 42.78
N LYS A 3 -12.82 -20.55 42.13
CA LYS A 3 -13.05 -20.75 40.69
C LYS A 3 -11.99 -19.95 39.93
N MET A 4 -11.09 -20.65 39.23
CA MET A 4 -10.18 -20.05 38.26
C MET A 4 -10.99 -19.56 37.06
N GLU A 5 -11.05 -18.25 36.89
CA GLU A 5 -11.72 -17.58 35.78
C GLU A 5 -10.86 -17.74 34.52
N ARG A 6 -11.32 -18.58 33.59
CA ARG A 6 -10.65 -18.81 32.30
C ARG A 6 -10.77 -17.54 31.45
N ARG A 7 -9.65 -16.84 31.24
CA ARG A 7 -9.57 -15.71 30.30
C ARG A 7 -9.90 -16.20 28.89
N LYS A 8 -11.03 -15.77 28.34
CA LYS A 8 -11.40 -16.02 26.93
C LYS A 8 -10.38 -15.33 26.01
N PRO A 9 -9.89 -15.98 24.94
CA PRO A 9 -9.08 -15.30 23.94
C PRO A 9 -9.95 -14.23 23.28
N ARG A 10 -9.44 -12.99 23.22
CA ARG A 10 -10.07 -11.92 22.44
C ARG A 10 -10.09 -12.38 20.99
N ARG A 11 -11.27 -12.76 20.51
CA ARG A 11 -11.53 -13.03 19.10
C ARG A 11 -11.08 -11.76 18.37
N ASN A 12 -9.97 -11.88 17.62
CA ASN A 12 -9.57 -10.86 16.67
C ASN A 12 -10.67 -10.88 15.61
N GLU A 13 -11.75 -10.14 15.86
CA GLU A 13 -12.68 -9.79 14.80
C GLU A 13 -11.82 -9.12 13.74
N GLU A 14 -11.67 -9.82 12.62
CA GLU A 14 -11.16 -9.27 11.37
C GLU A 14 -11.97 -8.00 11.12
N LYS A 15 -11.44 -6.87 11.59
CA LYS A 15 -12.06 -5.56 11.39
C LYS A 15 -12.22 -5.43 9.90
N LYS A 16 -13.46 -5.59 9.42
CA LYS A 16 -13.85 -5.33 8.03
C LYS A 16 -13.17 -4.03 7.64
N ILE A 17 -12.21 -4.16 6.74
CA ILE A 17 -11.35 -3.06 6.36
C ILE A 17 -12.24 -2.11 5.57
N GLU A 18 -12.67 -1.02 6.21
CA GLU A 18 -13.35 0.06 5.50
C GLU A 18 -12.35 0.72 4.56
N ILE A 19 -12.45 0.35 3.29
CA ILE A 19 -11.72 0.94 2.17
C ILE A 19 -12.14 2.41 2.12
N SER A 20 -11.18 3.34 2.04
CA SER A 20 -11.52 4.77 1.95
C SER A 20 -12.44 5.00 0.73
N ALA A 21 -13.56 5.70 0.96
CA ALA A 21 -14.63 5.92 -0.02
C ALA A 21 -14.22 6.61 -1.34
N LYS A 22 -12.94 6.98 -1.53
CA LYS A 22 -12.39 7.60 -2.74
C LYS A 22 -11.43 6.72 -3.55
N GLY A 23 -11.05 5.53 -3.08
CA GLY A 23 -10.05 4.71 -3.76
C GLY A 23 -10.57 3.31 -4.05
N LYS A 24 -10.74 2.97 -5.32
CA LYS A 24 -10.84 1.55 -5.71
C LYS A 24 -9.62 0.83 -5.13
N PRO A 25 -9.77 -0.33 -4.46
CA PRO A 25 -8.62 -1.12 -4.03
C PRO A 25 -7.80 -1.48 -5.27
N PHE A 26 -6.52 -1.09 -5.29
CA PHE A 26 -5.66 -1.28 -6.46
C PHE A 26 -5.04 -2.67 -6.46
N VAL A 27 -5.52 -3.58 -7.31
CA VAL A 27 -5.11 -5.00 -7.35
C VAL A 27 -3.57 -5.12 -7.51
N PRO A 28 -2.88 -6.02 -6.78
CA PRO A 28 -1.49 -6.33 -7.11
C PRO A 28 -1.30 -6.63 -8.60
N GLY A 29 -0.24 -6.10 -9.20
CA GLY A 29 -0.05 -6.09 -10.66
C GLY A 29 -0.69 -4.90 -11.39
N THR A 30 -1.47 -4.05 -10.71
CA THR A 30 -2.00 -2.83 -11.32
C THR A 30 -0.89 -1.81 -11.52
N HIS A 31 -0.86 -1.23 -12.71
CA HIS A 31 0.05 -0.18 -13.09
C HIS A 31 -0.52 1.21 -12.75
N VAL A 32 0.28 2.03 -12.07
CA VAL A 32 -0.18 3.30 -11.49
C VAL A 32 0.82 4.43 -11.72
N LYS A 33 0.30 5.65 -11.87
CA LYS A 33 1.05 6.90 -11.73
C LYS A 33 0.96 7.37 -10.29
N PHE A 34 2.05 7.88 -9.75
CA PHE A 34 2.07 8.46 -8.41
C PHE A 34 3.03 9.64 -8.31
N VAL A 35 2.81 10.50 -7.31
CA VAL A 35 3.64 11.69 -7.07
C VAL A 35 4.44 11.51 -5.78
N TYR A 36 5.76 11.68 -5.88
CA TYR A 36 6.68 11.65 -4.74
C TYR A 36 7.67 12.82 -4.83
N HIS A 37 7.79 13.61 -3.76
CA HIS A 37 8.59 14.85 -3.73
C HIS A 37 8.42 15.76 -4.97
N ARG A 38 7.17 15.97 -5.42
CA ARG A 38 6.80 16.77 -6.61
C ARG A 38 7.23 16.18 -7.96
N HIS A 39 7.85 15.01 -7.96
CA HIS A 39 8.14 14.25 -9.18
C HIS A 39 7.03 13.24 -9.45
N HIS A 40 6.72 13.05 -10.72
CA HIS A 40 5.78 12.06 -11.18
C HIS A 40 6.55 10.79 -11.53
N TYR A 41 6.06 9.67 -11.04
CA TYR A 41 6.61 8.34 -11.30
C TYR A 41 5.50 7.40 -11.75
N LYS A 42 5.93 6.27 -12.29
CA LYS A 42 5.06 5.12 -12.58
C LYS A 42 5.65 3.88 -11.95
N GLY A 43 4.78 2.91 -11.73
CA GLY A 43 5.17 1.65 -11.14
C GLY A 43 4.03 0.66 -11.08
N THR A 44 4.37 -0.53 -10.62
CA THR A 44 3.44 -1.64 -10.46
C THR A 44 3.23 -1.94 -8.99
N ILE A 45 1.98 -2.15 -8.60
CA ILE A 45 1.65 -2.47 -7.20
C ILE A 45 2.08 -3.89 -6.88
N GLU A 46 3.03 -4.01 -5.96
CA GLU A 46 3.47 -5.29 -5.40
C GLU A 46 2.50 -5.78 -4.34
N LYS A 47 2.07 -4.88 -3.44
CA LYS A 47 1.23 -5.24 -2.31
C LYS A 47 0.28 -4.10 -1.90
N GLN A 48 -0.98 -4.45 -1.68
CA GLN A 48 -1.95 -3.55 -1.06
C GLN A 48 -1.75 -3.50 0.45
N LEU A 49 -1.86 -2.29 0.99
CA LEU A 49 -2.00 -2.01 2.42
C LEU A 49 -3.34 -1.30 2.65
N ARG A 50 -3.64 -1.01 3.92
CA ARG A 50 -4.93 -0.46 4.33
C ARG A 50 -5.27 0.87 3.65
N ASN A 51 -4.33 1.83 3.62
CA ASN A 51 -4.52 3.18 3.06
C ASN A 51 -3.39 3.55 2.07
N SER A 52 -2.58 2.57 1.69
CA SER A 52 -1.38 2.72 0.90
C SER A 52 -1.12 1.46 0.09
N ALA A 53 -0.18 1.51 -0.84
CA ALA A 53 0.35 0.35 -1.52
C ALA A 53 1.87 0.41 -1.55
N ILE A 54 2.48 -0.78 -1.61
CA ILE A 54 3.87 -0.95 -2.00
C ILE A 54 3.90 -0.97 -3.53
N ILE A 55 4.67 -0.07 -4.11
CA ILE A 55 4.83 0.09 -5.56
C ILE A 55 6.30 -0.18 -5.90
N ILE A 56 6.52 -0.99 -6.92
CA ILE A 56 7.83 -1.17 -7.56
C ILE A 56 7.90 -0.16 -8.70
N PHE A 57 8.97 0.64 -8.76
CA PHE A 57 9.16 1.60 -9.84
C PHE A 57 9.27 0.90 -11.19
N ASP A 58 8.81 1.56 -12.25
CA ASP A 58 9.03 1.05 -13.60
C ASP A 58 10.51 1.10 -13.98
N PRO A 59 10.95 0.24 -14.93
CA PRO A 59 12.34 0.22 -15.41
C PRO A 59 12.82 1.58 -15.93
N GLU A 60 11.93 2.43 -16.46
CA GLU A 60 12.27 3.78 -16.93
C GLU A 60 12.81 4.69 -15.80
N PHE A 61 12.52 4.37 -14.53
CA PHE A 61 12.97 5.14 -13.37
C PHE A 61 14.10 4.47 -12.58
N GLU A 62 14.57 3.30 -12.99
CA GLU A 62 15.54 2.49 -12.25
C GLU A 62 16.82 3.27 -11.90
N ASN A 63 17.28 4.12 -12.82
CA ASN A 63 18.50 4.93 -12.68
C ASN A 63 18.27 6.29 -12.02
N THR A 64 17.05 6.60 -11.57
CA THR A 64 16.79 7.87 -10.88
C THR A 64 17.32 7.81 -9.44
N VAL A 65 17.89 8.91 -8.96
CA VAL A 65 18.41 9.02 -7.58
C VAL A 65 17.37 8.54 -6.57
N THR A 66 16.14 9.02 -6.70
CA THR A 66 15.01 8.64 -5.84
C THR A 66 14.76 7.13 -5.83
N ALA A 67 14.73 6.48 -7.00
CA ALA A 67 14.44 5.06 -7.08
C ALA A 67 15.59 4.22 -6.48
N ILE A 68 16.84 4.64 -6.71
CA ILE A 68 18.03 4.01 -6.13
C ILE A 68 18.02 4.13 -4.61
N GLU A 69 17.81 5.33 -4.07
CA GLU A 69 17.74 5.58 -2.62
C GLU A 69 16.64 4.76 -1.94
N LEU A 70 15.51 4.58 -2.62
CA LEU A 70 14.38 3.80 -2.15
C LEU A 70 14.48 2.30 -2.48
N LYS A 71 15.60 1.82 -3.01
CA LYS A 71 15.81 0.42 -3.40
C LYS A 71 14.71 -0.11 -4.32
N GLN A 72 14.27 0.71 -5.26
CA GLN A 72 13.23 0.41 -6.27
C GLN A 72 11.84 0.10 -5.69
N LYS A 73 11.59 0.39 -4.40
CA LYS A 73 10.29 0.14 -3.75
C LYS A 73 9.84 1.33 -2.93
N ILE A 74 8.57 1.71 -3.05
CA ILE A 74 8.00 2.82 -2.29
C ILE A 74 6.63 2.47 -1.72
N VAL A 75 6.37 2.95 -0.51
CA VAL A 75 5.04 2.94 0.09
C VAL A 75 4.37 4.28 -0.14
N ILE A 76 3.26 4.29 -0.88
CA ILE A 76 2.51 5.52 -1.16
C ILE A 76 1.05 5.39 -0.73
N SER A 77 0.49 6.49 -0.20
CA SER A 77 -0.94 6.59 0.10
C SER A 77 -1.77 6.58 -1.18
N TYR A 78 -2.93 5.91 -1.14
CA TYR A 78 -3.89 5.92 -2.26
C TYR A 78 -4.30 7.33 -2.70
N SER A 79 -4.28 8.30 -1.79
CA SER A 79 -4.57 9.72 -2.09
C SER A 79 -3.60 10.36 -3.10
N LYS A 80 -2.40 9.77 -3.28
CA LYS A 80 -1.35 10.25 -4.17
C LYS A 80 -1.18 9.38 -5.42
N MET A 81 -2.10 8.44 -5.67
CA MET A 81 -2.06 7.52 -6.82
C MET A 81 -3.17 7.81 -7.83
N GLN A 82 -2.89 7.49 -9.09
CA GLN A 82 -3.86 7.46 -10.18
C GLN A 82 -3.63 6.21 -11.04
N VAL A 83 -4.71 5.48 -11.39
CA VAL A 83 -4.63 4.35 -12.34
C VAL A 83 -4.28 4.89 -13.72
N ILE A 84 -3.31 4.28 -14.40
CA ILE A 84 -3.06 4.56 -15.83
C ILE A 84 -4.08 3.72 -16.61
N LYS A 85 -4.95 4.40 -17.37
CA LYS A 85 -5.84 3.76 -18.35
C LYS A 85 -5.15 3.60 -19.68
#